data_AF-A0A968ILT0-F1
#
_entry.id   AF-A0A968ILT0-F1
#
_cell.length_a   1.000
_cell.length_b   1.000
_cell.length_c   1.000
_cell.angle_alpha   90.00
_cell.angle_beta   90.00
_cell.angle_gamma   90.00
#
_symmetry.space_group_name_H-M   'P 1'
#
loop_
_entity.id
_entity.type
_entity.pdbx_description
1 polymer ?
#
loop_
_entity_poly.entity_id
_entity_poly.type
_entity_poly.pdbx_seq_one_letter_code
_entity_poly.pdbx_strand_id
1 'polypeptide(L)'
;MVRVVENTAGKTRDLPIDSRLKQILSFAGSVAGIDEVRIESGGQCAIGTCSKRYGSTRHDLGNAADLDLIKDGRVLKFTDSNDLPLFETFVEAAASFGATGIGGDIPYMGATRIHVGFGSRATWGGVKGSGAAPSWLTNAATKGWNNPLPFPNPPNGSSLFKVNARDGLNLRSGPSLDFIVIRTLPAGTIVRIQNFDGTNQEWAQVDLEGDGVSDGYVFRSFLNPVQNPSGLRIRTSTAQSNIEEGEEDCAMDNPQDDME
;
A
#
# COMPACT_ATOMS: atom_id res chain seq x y z
N MET A 1 -1.40 11.87 1.52
CA MET A 1 -1.74 10.45 1.29
C MET A 1 -2.95 10.11 2.13
N VAL A 2 -3.96 9.51 1.52
CA VAL A 2 -5.27 9.22 2.13
C VAL A 2 -5.20 7.95 2.95
N ARG A 3 -6.02 7.87 4.00
CA ARG A 3 -6.08 6.69 4.86
C ARG A 3 -6.72 5.53 4.08
N VAL A 4 -5.99 4.41 3.96
CA VAL A 4 -6.54 3.15 3.46
C VAL A 4 -6.81 2.23 4.65
N VAL A 5 -8.08 1.90 4.88
CA VAL A 5 -8.54 1.16 6.05
C VAL A 5 -9.03 -0.21 5.63
N GLU A 6 -8.38 -1.25 6.16
CA GLU A 6 -8.75 -2.63 5.87
C GLU A 6 -9.83 -3.10 6.84
N ASN A 7 -11.09 -2.85 6.47
CA ASN A 7 -12.28 -3.30 7.20
C ASN A 7 -12.64 -4.73 6.81
N THR A 8 -11.69 -5.66 6.90
CA THR A 8 -11.81 -7.02 6.36
C THR A 8 -11.84 -8.11 7.44
N ALA A 9 -11.57 -7.76 8.70
CA ALA A 9 -11.54 -8.70 9.82
C ALA A 9 -12.84 -9.51 9.94
N GLY A 10 -12.72 -10.84 9.97
CA GLY A 10 -13.86 -11.76 10.08
C GLY A 10 -14.69 -11.93 8.81
N LYS A 11 -14.35 -11.25 7.71
CA LYS A 11 -15.04 -11.39 6.42
C LYS A 11 -14.51 -12.58 5.61
N THR A 12 -15.18 -12.86 4.50
CA THR A 12 -14.83 -13.92 3.54
C THR A 12 -13.40 -13.81 3.00
N ARG A 13 -12.93 -12.57 2.78
CA ARG A 13 -11.56 -12.24 2.37
C ARG A 13 -10.95 -11.27 3.39
N ASP A 14 -10.36 -11.84 4.42
CA ASP A 14 -9.85 -11.18 5.61
C ASP A 14 -8.33 -10.96 5.62
N LEU A 15 -7.61 -11.44 4.60
CA LEU A 15 -6.17 -11.21 4.49
C LEU A 15 -5.85 -9.80 3.99
N PRO A 16 -4.64 -9.28 4.30
CA PRO A 16 -4.23 -7.98 3.83
C PRO A 16 -4.22 -7.85 2.30
N ILE A 17 -4.47 -6.65 1.81
CA ILE A 17 -4.18 -6.31 0.41
C ILE A 17 -2.68 -6.08 0.22
N ASP A 18 -2.22 -6.25 -1.02
CA ASP A 18 -0.83 -6.04 -1.39
C ASP A 18 -0.40 -4.59 -1.11
N SER A 19 0.84 -4.40 -0.64
CA SER A 19 1.33 -3.08 -0.24
C SER A 19 1.34 -2.08 -1.39
N ARG A 20 1.55 -2.55 -2.63
CA ARG A 20 1.51 -1.69 -3.81
C ARG A 20 0.09 -1.28 -4.12
N LEU A 21 -0.87 -2.21 -4.07
CA LEU A 21 -2.28 -1.88 -4.23
C LEU A 21 -2.71 -0.83 -3.19
N LYS A 22 -2.35 -1.05 -1.92
CA LYS A 22 -2.63 -0.09 -0.84
C LYS A 22 -2.08 1.32 -1.13
N GLN A 23 -0.89 1.42 -1.69
CA GLN A 23 -0.29 2.71 -2.08
C GLN A 23 -1.04 3.34 -3.27
N ILE A 24 -1.36 2.57 -4.33
CA ILE A 24 -2.18 3.06 -5.45
C ILE A 24 -3.49 3.67 -4.94
N LEU A 25 -4.19 2.95 -4.06
CA LEU A 25 -5.47 3.40 -3.50
C LEU A 25 -5.32 4.67 -2.66
N SER A 26 -4.24 4.79 -1.89
CA SER A 26 -3.92 6.00 -1.10
C SER A 26 -3.66 7.22 -1.99
N PHE A 27 -2.91 7.05 -3.08
CA PHE A 27 -2.62 8.13 -4.03
C PHE A 27 -3.87 8.51 -4.83
N ALA A 28 -4.61 7.53 -5.35
CA ALA A 28 -5.86 7.76 -6.06
C ALA A 28 -6.88 8.50 -5.17
N GLY A 29 -7.00 8.11 -3.90
CA GLY A 29 -7.81 8.81 -2.92
C GLY A 29 -7.37 10.27 -2.73
N SER A 30 -6.06 10.51 -2.68
CA SER A 30 -5.51 11.87 -2.52
C SER A 30 -5.84 12.75 -3.74
N VAL A 31 -5.71 12.21 -4.95
CA VAL A 31 -6.02 12.93 -6.20
C VAL A 31 -7.52 13.25 -6.29
N ALA A 32 -8.37 12.29 -5.89
CA ALA A 32 -9.82 12.45 -5.90
C ALA A 32 -10.37 13.24 -4.71
N GLY A 33 -9.54 13.67 -3.76
CA GLY A 33 -10.00 14.38 -2.56
C GLY A 33 -10.89 13.55 -1.65
N ILE A 34 -10.63 12.24 -1.54
CA ILE A 34 -11.31 11.29 -0.66
C ILE A 34 -10.66 11.30 0.72
N ASP A 35 -11.42 11.13 1.80
CA ASP A 35 -10.88 11.15 3.16
C ASP A 35 -10.43 9.77 3.62
N GLU A 36 -11.15 8.73 3.21
CA GLU A 36 -10.85 7.33 3.52
C GLU A 36 -11.22 6.42 2.34
N VAL A 37 -10.28 5.52 1.99
CA VAL A 37 -10.55 4.37 1.13
C VAL A 37 -10.76 3.17 2.04
N ARG A 38 -11.99 2.67 2.13
CA ARG A 38 -12.32 1.55 3.01
C ARG A 38 -12.37 0.26 2.22
N ILE A 39 -11.48 -0.66 2.55
CA ILE A 39 -11.41 -1.99 1.95
C ILE A 39 -12.40 -2.90 2.66
N GLU A 40 -13.36 -3.40 1.91
CA GLU A 40 -14.47 -4.20 2.41
C GLU A 40 -14.28 -5.69 2.12
N SER A 41 -13.37 -6.01 1.20
CA SER A 41 -12.96 -7.36 0.78
C SER A 41 -11.50 -7.28 0.37
N GLY A 42 -10.63 -7.92 1.17
CA GLY A 42 -9.17 -7.86 1.02
C GLY A 42 -8.60 -9.02 0.21
N GLY A 43 -7.39 -9.43 0.58
CA GLY A 43 -6.74 -10.59 0.00
C GLY A 43 -7.34 -11.92 0.44
N GLN A 44 -6.95 -12.98 -0.26
CA GLN A 44 -7.16 -14.37 0.13
C GLN A 44 -5.93 -15.22 -0.21
N CYS A 45 -5.87 -16.47 0.28
CA CYS A 45 -4.76 -17.37 -0.04
C CYS A 45 -4.75 -17.76 -1.52
N ALA A 46 -3.56 -18.08 -2.05
CA ALA A 46 -3.41 -18.58 -3.41
C ALA A 46 -4.06 -19.97 -3.57
N ILE A 47 -4.42 -20.31 -4.81
CA ILE A 47 -4.97 -21.63 -5.13
C ILE A 47 -4.06 -22.76 -4.62
N GLY A 48 -4.65 -23.74 -3.93
CA GLY A 48 -3.93 -24.88 -3.36
C GLY A 48 -3.14 -24.59 -2.08
N THR A 49 -3.16 -23.36 -1.56
CA THR A 49 -2.36 -22.99 -0.35
C THR A 49 -3.17 -22.93 0.94
N CYS A 50 -4.51 -22.88 0.86
CA CYS A 50 -5.37 -22.98 2.05
C CYS A 50 -6.79 -23.48 1.71
N SER A 51 -7.51 -23.94 2.74
CA SER A 51 -8.87 -24.49 2.62
C SER A 51 -9.99 -23.42 2.55
N LYS A 52 -9.72 -22.18 2.99
CA LYS A 52 -10.69 -21.07 3.00
C LYS A 52 -10.41 -20.11 1.83
N ARG A 53 -10.99 -20.41 0.66
CA ARG A 53 -10.85 -19.61 -0.57
C ARG A 53 -12.21 -19.44 -1.25
N TYR A 54 -12.51 -18.25 -1.76
CA TYR A 54 -13.82 -17.95 -2.33
C TYR A 54 -13.71 -17.26 -3.69
N GLY A 55 -14.32 -17.87 -4.72
CA GLY A 55 -14.43 -17.27 -6.05
C GLY A 55 -13.12 -17.20 -6.84
N SER A 56 -12.89 -16.09 -7.55
CA SER A 56 -11.80 -15.91 -8.50
C SER A 56 -10.42 -15.71 -7.86
N THR A 57 -9.34 -15.91 -8.65
CA THR A 57 -7.94 -15.66 -8.26
C THR A 57 -7.55 -14.19 -8.12
N ARG A 58 -8.44 -13.24 -8.46
CA ARG A 58 -8.11 -11.81 -8.49
C ARG A 58 -7.66 -11.23 -7.15
N HIS A 59 -8.16 -11.78 -6.04
CA HIS A 59 -7.80 -11.36 -4.67
C HIS A 59 -6.69 -12.23 -4.06
N ASP A 60 -6.22 -13.27 -4.75
CA ASP A 60 -5.17 -14.13 -4.22
C ASP A 60 -3.93 -13.26 -3.91
N LEU A 61 -3.31 -13.46 -2.75
CA LEU A 61 -2.13 -12.71 -2.29
C LEU A 61 -2.36 -11.18 -2.16
N GLY A 62 -3.60 -10.74 -1.96
CA GLY A 62 -3.91 -9.32 -1.78
C GLY A 62 -3.93 -8.53 -3.09
N ASN A 63 -3.98 -9.21 -4.23
CA ASN A 63 -3.84 -8.63 -5.56
C ASN A 63 -5.04 -7.76 -6.01
N ALA A 64 -6.12 -7.73 -5.23
CA ALA A 64 -7.27 -6.85 -5.46
C ALA A 64 -7.99 -6.49 -4.16
N ALA A 65 -8.81 -5.45 -4.25
CA ALA A 65 -9.65 -4.93 -3.19
C ALA A 65 -11.05 -4.63 -3.74
N ASP A 66 -12.09 -4.99 -2.99
CA ASP A 66 -13.40 -4.37 -3.16
C ASP A 66 -13.53 -3.28 -2.08
N LEU A 67 -13.81 -2.05 -2.50
CA LEU A 67 -13.66 -0.85 -1.66
C LEU A 67 -14.82 0.13 -1.82
N ASP A 68 -15.08 0.87 -0.75
CA ASP A 68 -15.95 2.04 -0.73
C ASP A 68 -15.10 3.32 -0.56
N LEU A 69 -15.56 4.43 -1.14
CA LEU A 69 -14.95 5.76 -0.97
C LEU A 69 -15.74 6.55 0.08
N ILE A 70 -15.02 7.19 1.01
CA ILE A 70 -15.63 7.96 2.10
C ILE A 70 -15.14 9.41 2.02
N LYS A 71 -16.10 10.34 2.06
CA LYS A 71 -15.84 11.77 2.18
C LYS A 71 -16.84 12.38 3.14
N ASP A 72 -16.38 13.28 4.01
CA ASP A 72 -17.20 13.96 5.02
C ASP A 72 -17.97 12.96 5.92
N GLY A 73 -17.32 11.83 6.24
CA GLY A 73 -17.89 10.76 7.07
C GLY A 73 -18.96 9.89 6.38
N ARG A 74 -19.28 10.15 5.10
CA ARG A 74 -20.30 9.43 4.34
C ARG A 74 -19.69 8.52 3.27
N VAL A 75 -20.26 7.33 3.10
CA VAL A 75 -19.98 6.47 1.94
C VAL A 75 -20.58 7.09 0.68
N LEU A 76 -19.73 7.32 -0.32
CA LEU A 76 -20.12 7.90 -1.59
C LEU A 76 -20.86 6.89 -2.47
N LYS A 77 -21.67 7.39 -3.41
CA LYS A 77 -22.41 6.56 -4.37
C LYS A 77 -22.15 7.04 -5.79
N PHE A 78 -21.65 6.20 -6.68
CA PHE A 78 -21.42 6.58 -8.08
C PHE A 78 -22.74 6.81 -8.87
N THR A 79 -23.90 6.53 -8.26
CA THR A 79 -25.22 6.89 -8.81
C THR A 79 -25.68 8.30 -8.44
N ASP A 80 -25.02 8.95 -7.48
CA ASP A 80 -25.25 10.36 -7.16
C ASP A 80 -24.38 11.23 -8.08
N SER A 81 -24.99 12.19 -8.77
CA SER A 81 -24.30 13.07 -9.71
C SER A 81 -23.24 13.95 -9.06
N ASN A 82 -23.34 14.21 -7.75
CA ASN A 82 -22.35 14.99 -7.01
C ASN A 82 -21.13 14.14 -6.60
N ASP A 83 -21.34 12.84 -6.40
CA ASP A 83 -20.29 11.91 -5.98
C ASP A 83 -19.57 11.29 -7.18
N LEU A 84 -20.26 11.11 -8.32
CA LEU A 84 -19.72 10.46 -9.51
C LEU A 84 -18.38 11.06 -10.00
N PRO A 85 -18.18 12.40 -10.06
CA PRO A 85 -16.89 12.97 -10.46
C PRO A 85 -15.72 12.54 -9.57
N LEU A 86 -15.97 12.26 -8.28
CA LEU A 86 -14.97 11.77 -7.34
C LEU A 86 -14.59 10.31 -7.66
N PHE A 87 -15.57 9.48 -8.04
CA PHE A 87 -15.31 8.11 -8.51
C PHE A 87 -14.54 8.10 -9.83
N GLU A 88 -14.93 8.93 -10.80
CA GLU A 88 -14.23 9.06 -12.08
C GLU A 88 -12.77 9.47 -11.86
N THR A 89 -12.52 10.49 -11.03
CA THR A 89 -11.17 10.95 -10.69
C THR A 89 -10.37 9.86 -9.97
N PHE A 90 -10.99 9.13 -9.04
CA PHE A 90 -10.34 8.06 -8.30
C PHE A 90 -9.95 6.90 -9.23
N VAL A 91 -10.87 6.46 -10.10
CA VAL A 91 -10.64 5.35 -11.04
C VAL A 91 -9.57 5.73 -12.07
N GLU A 92 -9.64 6.94 -12.61
CA GLU A 92 -8.62 7.46 -13.53
C GLU A 92 -7.24 7.45 -12.85
N ALA A 93 -7.12 8.00 -11.64
CA ALA A 93 -5.86 8.04 -10.91
C ALA A 93 -5.34 6.63 -10.58
N ALA A 94 -6.20 5.72 -10.12
CA ALA A 94 -5.82 4.34 -9.83
C ALA A 94 -5.28 3.64 -11.08
N ALA A 95 -5.93 3.84 -12.23
CA ALA A 95 -5.48 3.32 -13.52
C ALA A 95 -4.14 3.95 -13.97
N SER A 96 -3.97 5.27 -13.81
CA SER A 96 -2.71 5.97 -14.09
C SER A 96 -1.55 5.46 -13.24
N PHE A 97 -1.79 5.09 -11.98
CA PHE A 97 -0.77 4.51 -11.09
C PHE A 97 -0.56 2.99 -11.25
N GLY A 98 -1.21 2.36 -12.22
CA GLY A 98 -0.93 0.98 -12.62
C GLY A 98 -1.91 -0.08 -12.13
N ALA A 99 -3.09 0.28 -11.61
CA ALA A 99 -4.17 -0.67 -11.45
C ALA A 99 -4.68 -1.11 -12.83
N THR A 100 -4.85 -2.42 -13.04
CA THR A 100 -5.20 -2.97 -14.36
C THR A 100 -6.56 -3.67 -14.38
N GLY A 101 -7.05 -4.15 -13.23
CA GLY A 101 -8.38 -4.73 -13.12
C GLY A 101 -9.30 -3.80 -12.34
N ILE A 102 -10.30 -3.19 -13.01
CA ILE A 102 -11.23 -2.26 -12.38
C ILE A 102 -12.67 -2.67 -12.68
N GLY A 103 -13.45 -2.95 -11.64
CA GLY A 103 -14.83 -3.41 -11.81
C GLY A 103 -15.81 -2.61 -10.95
N GLY A 104 -17.06 -2.53 -11.37
CA GLY A 104 -18.08 -1.85 -10.57
C GLY A 104 -19.33 -1.51 -11.37
N ASP A 105 -20.48 -1.94 -10.88
CA ASP A 105 -21.79 -1.48 -11.31
C ASP A 105 -22.84 -1.89 -10.26
N ILE A 106 -24.08 -1.41 -10.45
CA ILE A 106 -25.18 -1.69 -9.51
C ILE A 106 -25.48 -3.21 -9.44
N PRO A 107 -25.66 -3.94 -10.56
CA PRO A 107 -25.85 -5.40 -10.56
C PRO A 107 -24.72 -6.23 -9.92
N TYR A 108 -23.49 -5.74 -9.92
CA TYR A 108 -22.33 -6.47 -9.41
C TYR A 108 -22.12 -6.26 -7.91
N MET A 109 -21.96 -5.00 -7.48
CA MET A 109 -21.54 -4.65 -6.12
C MET A 109 -22.38 -3.53 -5.48
N GLY A 110 -23.49 -3.15 -6.13
CA GLY A 110 -24.32 -2.04 -5.67
C GLY A 110 -23.73 -0.67 -6.01
N ALA A 111 -24.40 0.39 -5.58
CA ALA A 111 -24.13 1.76 -6.02
C ALA A 111 -22.90 2.44 -5.39
N THR A 112 -22.21 1.78 -4.45
CA THR A 112 -21.13 2.39 -3.64
C THR A 112 -19.75 1.78 -3.91
N ARG A 113 -19.73 0.50 -4.24
CA ARG A 113 -18.53 -0.31 -4.18
C ARG A 113 -17.94 -0.54 -5.55
N ILE A 114 -16.62 -0.41 -5.62
CA ILE A 114 -15.83 -0.73 -6.80
C ILE A 114 -14.75 -1.75 -6.44
N HIS A 115 -14.28 -2.46 -7.45
CA HIS A 115 -13.17 -3.39 -7.41
C HIS A 115 -11.97 -2.71 -8.06
N VAL A 116 -10.82 -2.75 -7.39
CA VAL A 116 -9.56 -2.26 -7.94
C VAL A 116 -8.48 -3.27 -7.61
N GLY A 117 -7.72 -3.68 -8.62
CA GLY A 117 -6.64 -4.65 -8.46
C GLY A 117 -5.78 -4.78 -9.70
N PHE A 118 -5.05 -5.89 -9.75
CA PHE A 118 -4.18 -6.23 -10.86
C PHE A 118 -4.68 -7.44 -11.65
N GLY A 119 -4.00 -7.75 -12.76
CA GLY A 119 -4.34 -8.81 -13.71
C GLY A 119 -4.36 -8.28 -15.15
N SER A 120 -5.00 -9.01 -16.06
CA SER A 120 -5.23 -8.53 -17.42
C SER A 120 -5.99 -7.20 -17.39
N ARG A 121 -5.53 -6.23 -18.20
CA ARG A 121 -6.16 -4.92 -18.31
C ARG A 121 -7.61 -5.06 -18.76
N ALA A 122 -8.56 -4.76 -17.89
CA ALA A 122 -9.98 -4.90 -18.16
C ALA A 122 -10.86 -4.05 -17.24
N THR A 123 -12.01 -3.62 -17.77
CA THR A 123 -13.14 -3.15 -16.98
C THR A 123 -14.29 -4.14 -17.03
N TRP A 124 -15.04 -4.30 -15.94
CA TRP A 124 -16.23 -5.16 -15.91
C TRP A 124 -17.31 -4.68 -14.94
N GLY A 125 -18.52 -5.19 -15.15
CA GLY A 125 -19.70 -4.99 -14.32
C GLY A 125 -20.63 -6.20 -14.46
N GLY A 126 -21.94 -5.98 -14.48
CA GLY A 126 -22.97 -6.99 -14.60
C GLY A 126 -23.10 -7.89 -13.38
N VAL A 127 -24.16 -8.71 -13.38
CA VAL A 127 -24.43 -9.66 -12.30
C VAL A 127 -23.21 -10.54 -12.04
N LYS A 128 -22.70 -10.55 -10.80
CA LYS A 128 -21.48 -11.29 -10.40
C LYS A 128 -20.21 -10.93 -11.19
N GLY A 129 -20.15 -9.77 -11.84
CA GLY A 129 -18.97 -9.31 -12.55
C GLY A 129 -18.77 -9.94 -13.94
N SER A 130 -19.85 -10.45 -14.56
CA SER A 130 -19.80 -11.13 -15.86
C SER A 130 -20.21 -10.27 -17.05
N GLY A 131 -20.49 -8.98 -16.85
CA GLY A 131 -21.00 -8.06 -17.87
C GLY A 131 -20.09 -6.86 -18.12
N ALA A 132 -20.56 -5.97 -18.99
CA ALA A 132 -19.88 -4.72 -19.28
C ALA A 132 -19.91 -3.77 -18.08
N ALA A 133 -18.83 -3.01 -17.88
CA ALA A 133 -18.82 -1.92 -16.91
C ALA A 133 -19.62 -0.72 -17.44
N PRO A 134 -20.16 0.15 -16.57
CA PRO A 134 -20.80 1.39 -16.99
C PRO A 134 -19.78 2.31 -17.68
N SER A 135 -20.27 3.16 -18.58
CA SER A 135 -19.42 4.01 -19.41
C SER A 135 -18.49 4.92 -18.61
N TRP A 136 -18.95 5.47 -17.49
CA TRP A 136 -18.13 6.33 -16.62
C TRP A 136 -16.86 5.61 -16.15
N LEU A 137 -17.00 4.34 -15.73
CA LEU A 137 -15.89 3.54 -15.20
C LEU A 137 -14.92 3.17 -16.32
N THR A 138 -15.46 2.71 -17.46
CA THR A 138 -14.64 2.38 -18.64
C THR A 138 -13.88 3.60 -19.16
N ASN A 139 -14.53 4.77 -19.23
CA ASN A 139 -13.91 5.99 -19.70
C ASN A 139 -12.81 6.47 -18.75
N ALA A 140 -13.08 6.50 -17.43
CA ALA A 140 -12.09 6.89 -16.43
C ALA A 140 -10.87 5.96 -16.44
N ALA A 141 -11.09 4.64 -16.43
CA ALA A 141 -10.00 3.66 -16.46
C ALA A 141 -9.16 3.79 -17.73
N THR A 142 -9.82 3.92 -18.90
CA THR A 142 -9.13 4.11 -20.19
C THR A 142 -8.31 5.39 -20.21
N LYS A 143 -8.88 6.49 -19.69
CA LYS A 143 -8.16 7.77 -19.59
C LYS A 143 -6.91 7.64 -18.72
N GLY A 144 -6.99 6.95 -17.58
CA GLY A 144 -5.83 6.73 -16.72
C GLY A 144 -4.77 5.84 -17.37
N TRP A 145 -5.17 4.75 -18.01
CA TRP A 145 -4.25 3.86 -18.72
C TRP A 145 -3.54 4.49 -19.92
N ASN A 146 -4.17 5.48 -20.56
CA ASN A 146 -3.58 6.25 -21.65
C ASN A 146 -2.64 7.36 -21.15
N ASN A 147 -2.71 7.69 -19.85
CA ASN A 147 -1.87 8.70 -19.21
C ASN A 147 -1.22 8.11 -17.95
N PRO A 148 -0.30 7.13 -18.12
CA PRO A 148 0.36 6.52 -16.99
C PRO A 148 1.20 7.56 -16.24
N LEU A 149 1.06 7.58 -14.92
CA LEU A 149 1.90 8.38 -14.05
C LEU A 149 3.00 7.49 -13.47
N PRO A 150 4.22 8.03 -13.28
CA PRO A 150 5.24 7.29 -12.55
C PRO A 150 4.68 6.94 -11.17
N PHE A 151 4.85 5.68 -10.78
CA PHE A 151 4.43 5.25 -9.46
C PHE A 151 5.21 6.07 -8.43
N PRO A 152 4.55 6.84 -7.54
CA PRO A 152 5.27 7.64 -6.59
C PRO A 152 5.92 6.69 -5.59
N ASN A 153 7.24 6.52 -5.70
CA ASN A 153 8.03 5.96 -4.61
C ASN A 153 7.65 6.75 -3.35
N PRO A 154 7.19 6.09 -2.27
CA PRO A 154 6.67 6.84 -1.15
C PRO A 154 7.77 7.75 -0.64
N PRO A 155 7.52 9.06 -0.41
CA PRO A 155 8.57 9.98 0.04
C PRO A 155 9.16 9.61 1.40
N ASN A 156 8.63 8.59 2.10
CA ASN A 156 9.18 8.04 3.34
C ASN A 156 8.84 6.55 3.58
N GLY A 157 8.59 5.78 2.53
CA GLY A 157 8.26 4.35 2.63
C GLY A 157 9.26 3.58 1.79
N SER A 158 10.20 2.91 2.46
CA SER A 158 11.32 2.23 1.86
C SER A 158 10.94 1.47 0.58
N SER A 159 11.50 1.90 -0.56
CA SER A 159 11.70 1.07 -1.74
C SER A 159 12.65 -0.10 -1.47
N LEU A 160 12.97 -0.39 -0.20
CA LEU A 160 13.89 -1.43 0.19
C LEU A 160 13.14 -2.75 0.38
N PHE A 161 13.59 -3.76 -0.33
CA PHE A 161 13.13 -5.14 -0.21
C PHE A 161 14.30 -6.03 0.18
N LYS A 162 14.01 -7.13 0.87
CA LYS A 162 14.96 -8.15 1.25
C LYS A 162 14.74 -9.38 0.37
N VAL A 163 15.83 -9.89 -0.21
CA VAL A 163 15.82 -11.15 -0.95
C VAL A 163 15.46 -12.31 -0.02
N ASN A 164 14.44 -13.07 -0.40
CA ASN A 164 13.89 -14.22 0.32
C ASN A 164 13.97 -15.48 -0.56
N ALA A 165 15.18 -15.86 -0.95
CA ALA A 165 15.47 -17.06 -1.72
C ALA A 165 16.70 -17.74 -1.11
N ARG A 166 16.54 -18.99 -0.67
CA ARG A 166 17.58 -19.74 0.07
C ARG A 166 18.91 -19.83 -0.71
N ASP A 167 18.80 -20.09 -2.00
CA ASP A 167 19.96 -20.26 -2.90
C ASP A 167 20.31 -18.96 -3.65
N GLY A 168 19.73 -17.83 -3.21
CA GLY A 168 19.85 -16.54 -3.87
C GLY A 168 18.83 -16.32 -4.99
N LEU A 169 18.77 -15.07 -5.47
CA LEU A 169 17.81 -14.59 -6.46
C LEU A 169 18.53 -14.06 -7.69
N ASN A 170 18.18 -14.58 -8.85
CA ASN A 170 18.79 -14.16 -10.11
C ASN A 170 18.36 -12.74 -10.50
N LEU A 171 19.33 -11.85 -10.61
CA LEU A 171 19.22 -10.53 -11.25
C LEU A 171 19.43 -10.72 -12.75
N ARG A 172 18.43 -10.34 -13.54
CA ARG A 172 18.41 -10.49 -15.00
C ARG A 172 18.47 -9.15 -15.69
N SER A 173 18.92 -9.13 -16.95
CA SER A 173 18.99 -7.90 -17.75
C SER A 173 17.64 -7.37 -18.22
N GLY A 174 16.55 -8.12 -18.04
CA GLY A 174 15.20 -7.70 -18.40
C GLY A 174 14.11 -8.52 -17.72
N PRO A 175 12.85 -8.08 -17.82
CA PRO A 175 11.71 -8.62 -17.09
C PRO A 175 11.09 -9.87 -17.76
N SER A 176 11.91 -10.89 -18.00
CA SER A 176 11.48 -12.23 -18.46
C SER A 176 12.56 -13.27 -18.12
N LEU A 177 12.16 -14.55 -18.15
CA LEU A 177 13.09 -15.68 -18.03
C LEU A 177 14.06 -15.80 -19.23
N ASP A 178 13.72 -15.18 -20.36
CA ASP A 178 14.53 -15.19 -21.59
C ASP A 178 15.72 -14.24 -21.53
N PHE A 179 15.72 -13.26 -20.61
CA PHE A 179 16.83 -12.35 -20.41
C PHE A 179 17.96 -13.02 -19.62
N ILE A 180 19.19 -12.69 -19.99
CA ILE A 180 20.39 -13.23 -19.35
C ILE A 180 20.41 -12.93 -17.85
N VAL A 181 20.95 -13.86 -17.06
CA VAL A 181 21.25 -13.64 -15.64
C VAL A 181 22.56 -12.86 -15.56
N ILE A 182 22.51 -11.66 -15.00
CA ILE A 182 23.67 -10.79 -14.76
C ILE A 182 24.45 -11.32 -13.56
N ARG A 183 23.75 -11.55 -12.43
CA ARG A 183 24.31 -12.12 -11.20
C ARG A 183 23.22 -12.74 -10.32
N THR A 184 23.63 -13.48 -9.30
CA THR A 184 22.73 -13.98 -8.26
C THR A 184 22.92 -13.17 -6.98
N LEU A 185 21.84 -12.60 -6.45
CA LEU A 185 21.81 -11.87 -5.19
C LEU A 185 21.65 -12.85 -4.02
N PRO A 186 22.54 -12.84 -3.02
CA PRO A 186 22.41 -13.73 -1.85
C PRO A 186 21.10 -13.52 -1.07
N ALA A 187 20.66 -14.56 -0.37
CA ALA A 187 19.56 -14.48 0.59
C ALA A 187 19.80 -13.34 1.59
N GLY A 188 18.77 -12.54 1.89
CA GLY A 188 18.87 -11.43 2.82
C GLY A 188 19.41 -10.13 2.24
N THR A 189 19.87 -10.11 0.98
CA THR A 189 20.32 -8.88 0.30
C THR A 189 19.21 -7.84 0.31
N ILE A 190 19.53 -6.61 0.71
CA ILE A 190 18.60 -5.48 0.65
C ILE A 190 18.75 -4.81 -0.71
N VAL A 191 17.65 -4.64 -1.42
CA VAL A 191 17.61 -4.06 -2.77
C VAL A 191 16.65 -2.88 -2.79
N ARG A 192 16.97 -1.83 -3.54
CA ARG A 192 16.02 -0.78 -3.83
C ARG A 192 15.22 -1.17 -5.08
N ILE A 193 13.90 -1.11 -5.00
CA ILE A 193 13.00 -1.35 -6.11
C ILE A 193 12.49 -0.03 -6.65
N GLN A 194 12.75 0.21 -7.93
CA GLN A 194 12.35 1.43 -8.63
C GLN A 194 10.99 1.28 -9.30
N ASN A 195 10.72 0.11 -9.87
CA ASN A 195 9.48 -0.18 -10.61
C ASN A 195 9.16 -1.68 -10.61
N PHE A 196 7.97 -2.04 -11.11
CA PHE A 196 7.61 -3.41 -11.44
C PHE A 196 7.16 -3.54 -12.90
N ASP A 197 7.70 -4.53 -13.60
CA ASP A 197 7.50 -4.79 -15.03
C ASP A 197 7.08 -6.25 -15.30
N GLY A 198 6.79 -6.54 -16.58
CA GLY A 198 6.23 -7.81 -17.04
C GLY A 198 4.71 -7.81 -17.13
N THR A 199 4.14 -8.81 -17.80
CA THR A 199 2.70 -8.89 -18.09
C THR A 199 1.84 -8.84 -16.83
N ASN A 200 2.33 -9.40 -15.71
CA ASN A 200 1.67 -9.31 -14.41
C ASN A 200 2.46 -8.52 -13.37
N GLN A 201 3.41 -7.68 -13.80
CA GLN A 201 4.20 -6.84 -12.88
C GLN A 201 4.97 -7.69 -11.86
N GLU A 202 5.44 -8.84 -12.34
CA GLU A 202 6.10 -9.91 -11.59
C GLU A 202 7.62 -9.72 -11.50
N TRP A 203 8.16 -8.77 -12.24
CA TRP A 203 9.57 -8.40 -12.21
C TRP A 203 9.76 -7.08 -11.50
N ALA A 204 10.68 -7.02 -10.56
CA ALA A 204 11.03 -5.81 -9.84
C ALA A 204 12.33 -5.25 -10.42
N GLN A 205 12.30 -4.00 -10.87
CA GLN A 205 13.49 -3.27 -11.33
C GLN A 205 14.33 -2.86 -10.12
N VAL A 206 15.56 -3.33 -10.08
CA VAL A 206 16.48 -3.23 -8.95
C VAL A 206 17.52 -2.15 -9.19
N ASP A 207 17.77 -1.37 -8.15
CA ASP A 207 18.86 -0.40 -7.99
C ASP A 207 19.63 -0.79 -6.72
N LEU A 208 20.86 -1.26 -6.89
CA LEU A 208 21.70 -1.82 -5.83
C LEU A 208 22.52 -0.73 -5.15
N GLU A 209 22.94 0.27 -5.91
CA GLU A 209 23.75 1.40 -5.47
C GLU A 209 22.90 2.51 -4.85
N GLY A 210 21.60 2.51 -5.13
CA GLY A 210 20.64 3.51 -4.67
C GLY A 210 20.78 4.87 -5.36
N ASP A 211 21.41 4.90 -6.53
CA ASP A 211 21.76 6.11 -7.27
C ASP A 211 20.71 6.49 -8.34
N GLY A 212 19.64 5.69 -8.45
CA GLY A 212 18.61 5.90 -9.46
C GLY A 212 18.87 5.16 -10.77
N VAL A 213 19.97 4.39 -10.89
CA VAL A 213 20.29 3.59 -12.07
C VAL A 213 19.86 2.14 -11.85
N SER A 214 19.38 1.49 -12.91
CA SER A 214 18.88 0.11 -12.85
C SER A 214 19.99 -0.89 -13.12
N ASP A 215 20.22 -1.80 -12.18
CA ASP A 215 21.13 -2.95 -12.31
C ASP A 215 20.49 -4.14 -13.01
N GLY A 216 19.16 -4.20 -13.05
CA GLY A 216 18.42 -5.27 -13.68
C GLY A 216 17.11 -5.58 -12.98
N TYR A 217 16.62 -6.79 -13.19
CA TYR A 217 15.30 -7.24 -12.76
C TYR A 217 15.37 -8.53 -11.97
N VAL A 218 14.60 -8.61 -10.88
CA VAL A 218 14.42 -9.83 -10.09
C VAL A 218 12.96 -10.22 -10.03
N PHE A 219 12.67 -11.51 -9.82
CA PHE A 219 11.28 -11.96 -9.71
C PHE A 219 10.71 -11.58 -8.34
N ARG A 220 9.61 -10.80 -8.34
CA ARG A 220 9.01 -10.15 -7.17
C ARG A 220 8.62 -11.12 -6.06
N SER A 221 8.20 -12.35 -6.39
CA SER A 221 7.74 -13.34 -5.39
C SER A 221 8.84 -13.76 -4.41
N PHE A 222 10.11 -13.46 -4.70
CA PHE A 222 11.24 -13.71 -3.82
C PHE A 222 11.70 -12.47 -3.06
N LEU A 223 10.86 -11.44 -2.96
CA LEU A 223 11.16 -10.20 -2.24
C LEU A 223 10.20 -10.01 -1.07
N ASN A 224 10.76 -9.66 0.09
CA ASN A 224 9.98 -9.23 1.25
C ASN A 224 10.21 -7.74 1.49
N PRO A 225 9.17 -6.91 1.67
CA PRO A 225 9.37 -5.50 1.98
C PRO A 225 10.14 -5.35 3.30
N VAL A 226 11.11 -4.44 3.32
CA VAL A 226 11.78 -4.05 4.56
C VAL A 226 10.89 -3.03 5.25
N GLN A 227 10.19 -3.45 6.30
CA GLN A 227 9.45 -2.53 7.13
C GLN A 227 10.44 -1.64 7.88
N ASN A 228 10.40 -0.33 7.63
CA ASN A 228 10.97 0.60 8.60
C ASN A 228 10.13 0.48 9.88
N PRO A 229 10.73 0.27 11.06
CA PRO A 229 10.00 0.39 12.29
C PRO A 229 9.63 1.87 12.48
N SER A 230 8.48 2.28 11.95
CA SER A 230 7.77 3.48 12.39
C SER A 230 7.29 3.22 13.81
N GLY A 231 8.18 3.37 14.80
CA GLY A 231 7.88 2.95 16.16
C GLY A 231 8.99 3.10 17.18
N LEU A 232 9.95 4.03 17.02
CA LEU A 232 10.66 4.50 18.20
C LEU A 232 9.78 5.54 18.88
N ARG A 233 9.01 5.12 19.88
CA ARG A 233 8.48 6.05 20.89
C ARG A 233 9.70 6.70 21.54
N ILE A 234 10.03 7.92 21.14
CA ILE A 234 10.86 8.78 21.99
C ILE A 234 10.04 8.97 23.26
N ARG A 235 10.37 8.20 24.30
CA ARG A 235 10.02 8.57 25.66
C ARG A 235 10.81 9.84 25.91
N THR A 236 10.16 10.99 25.80
CA THR A 236 10.64 12.22 26.41
C THR A 236 10.73 11.94 27.91
N SER A 237 11.94 11.59 28.36
CA SER A 237 12.33 11.63 29.76
C SER A 237 12.38 13.10 30.16
N THR A 238 11.24 13.66 30.55
CA THR A 238 11.24 14.80 31.46
C THR A 238 11.90 14.35 32.75
N ALA A 239 13.12 14.83 32.98
CA ALA A 239 13.75 14.77 34.28
C ALA A 239 12.87 15.56 35.27
N GLN A 240 12.07 14.83 36.06
CA GLN A 240 11.64 15.28 37.38
C GLN A 240 12.61 14.64 38.37
N SER A 241 13.60 15.41 38.80
CA SER A 241 14.34 15.11 40.02
C SER A 241 13.42 15.45 41.20
N ASN A 242 12.81 14.43 41.79
CA ASN A 242 12.27 14.53 43.14
C ASN A 242 13.36 14.17 44.15
N ILE A 243 13.38 15.01 45.17
CA ILE A 243 14.19 15.02 46.40
C ILE A 243 13.90 13.77 47.24
N GLU A 244 14.94 13.18 47.84
CA GLU A 244 14.86 12.50 49.16
C GLU A 244 16.15 12.75 49.96
N GLU A 245 15.96 12.82 51.28
CA GLU A 245 16.75 13.49 52.32
C GLU A 245 17.83 12.60 52.98
N GLY A 246 18.65 13.23 53.83
CA GLY A 246 19.45 12.61 54.90
C GLY A 246 20.75 13.38 55.16
N GLU A 247 20.78 14.44 55.97
CA GLU A 247 20.82 14.52 57.45
C GLU A 247 22.24 14.69 58.02
N GLU A 248 22.29 15.42 59.14
CA GLU A 248 23.37 15.73 60.10
C GLU A 248 24.21 17.01 59.88
N ASP A 249 24.53 17.82 60.88
CA ASP A 249 23.91 18.39 62.10
C ASP A 249 24.98 19.35 62.68
N CYS A 250 24.57 20.27 63.55
CA CYS A 250 25.36 21.01 64.55
C CYS A 250 26.32 22.12 64.09
N ALA A 251 25.89 23.38 64.23
CA ALA A 251 26.54 24.33 65.17
C ALA A 251 25.69 25.60 65.37
N MET A 252 25.23 25.78 66.61
CA MET A 252 24.79 27.06 67.19
C MET A 252 25.97 27.83 67.78
N ASP A 253 25.70 29.09 68.12
CA ASP A 253 26.50 30.12 68.83
C ASP A 253 27.47 30.95 67.96
N ASN A 254 27.49 32.28 68.01
CA ASN A 254 27.11 33.22 69.08
C ASN A 254 26.81 34.63 68.50
N PRO A 255 26.03 35.50 69.17
CA PRO A 255 25.67 36.84 68.71
C PRO A 255 26.65 37.90 69.22
N GLN A 256 26.59 39.12 68.68
CA GLN A 256 26.90 40.37 69.40
C GLN A 256 26.40 41.61 68.63
N ASP A 257 25.68 42.46 69.37
CA ASP A 257 25.79 43.93 69.53
C ASP A 257 25.96 44.80 68.26
N ASP A 258 25.39 45.99 68.11
CA ASP A 258 24.55 46.88 68.90
C ASP A 258 24.28 48.11 68.02
N MET A 259 23.12 48.74 68.25
CA MET A 259 22.86 50.19 68.20
C MET A 259 22.97 51.04 66.91
N GLU A 260 21.91 51.86 66.79
CA GLU A 260 21.62 53.06 65.96
C GLU A 260 21.15 52.89 64.51
#